data_AF-A0A9Q1J8J3-F1
#
_entry.id   AF-A0A9Q1J8J3-F1
#
_cell.length_a   1.000
_cell.length_b   1.000
_cell.length_c   1.000
_cell.angle_alpha   90.00
_cell.angle_beta   90.00
_cell.angle_gamma   90.00
#
_symmetry.space_group_name_H-M   'P 1'
#
loop_
_entity.id
_entity.type
_entity.pdbx_description
1 polymer ?
#
loop_
_entity_poly.entity_id
_entity_poly.type
_entity_poly.pdbx_seq_one_letter_code
_entity_poly.pdbx_strand_id
1 'polypeptide(L)'
;MIGTMPDTETGEENCMEENLQRVRKGDVKASVHRMEIDRIRFVLSSYLRSRLQKQYEERTRIYYILLAISQTMSDELSEASDLSADDNQDVMTPAELIAKLEEAWLNEKFSPELLENKSEIVECVMEQLTHMEENLQRVRKGDVKASVHRMEIDRIRFVLSSYLRSRLQKIEKHFPHILEKDKSRAEGDPSFLSPQEFAFAKEYLANTETYLKAVALRHMPPNLQTVDMLKAVPEPCLDSFVFLRVKERQENILVEPETDEQREYVVDLEEGSQHLMRYRTIAPLVASGAVQLI
;
A
#
# COMPACT_ATOMS: atom_id res chain seq x y z
N MET A 1 11.55 21.18 -62.19
CA MET A 1 11.81 22.34 -61.31
C MET A 1 11.57 21.89 -59.90
N ILE A 2 12.65 21.61 -59.17
CA ILE A 2 12.65 21.20 -57.77
C ILE A 2 12.76 22.51 -56.98
N GLY A 3 11.74 22.81 -56.17
CA GLY A 3 11.77 23.91 -55.21
C GLY A 3 12.09 23.36 -53.83
N THR A 4 13.31 23.55 -53.37
CA THR A 4 13.78 23.29 -52.01
C THR A 4 13.28 24.39 -51.06
N MET A 5 12.60 24.00 -49.98
CA MET A 5 12.34 24.87 -48.82
C MET A 5 13.59 24.93 -47.92
N PRO A 6 13.81 26.01 -47.15
CA PRO A 6 15.01 26.19 -46.35
C PRO A 6 14.94 25.42 -45.02
N ASP A 7 16.06 24.80 -44.66
CA ASP A 7 16.27 24.00 -43.45
C ASP A 7 16.13 24.83 -42.17
N THR A 8 15.24 24.39 -41.27
CA THR A 8 15.04 24.95 -39.92
C THR A 8 15.72 24.12 -38.83
N GLU A 9 16.86 23.48 -39.12
CA GLU A 9 17.57 22.61 -38.16
C GLU A 9 18.69 23.31 -37.35
N THR A 10 19.07 24.55 -37.68
CA THR A 10 20.22 25.22 -37.00
C THR A 10 19.90 25.87 -35.64
N GLY A 11 18.67 25.74 -35.13
CA GLY A 11 18.23 26.37 -33.88
C GLY A 11 18.24 25.46 -32.65
N GLU A 12 18.12 24.15 -32.81
CA GLU A 12 17.96 23.20 -31.70
C GLU A 12 19.28 22.54 -31.26
N GLU A 13 20.26 22.42 -32.15
CA GLU A 13 21.58 21.87 -31.81
C GLU A 13 22.40 22.80 -30.90
N ASN A 14 22.27 24.12 -31.05
CA ASN A 14 22.98 25.10 -30.20
C ASN A 14 22.46 25.13 -28.75
N CYS A 15 21.21 24.75 -28.50
CA CYS A 15 20.65 24.72 -27.14
C CYS A 15 21.06 23.44 -26.38
N MET A 16 21.28 22.33 -27.09
CA MET A 16 21.79 21.10 -26.47
C MET A 16 23.30 21.18 -26.18
N GLU A 17 24.12 21.80 -27.03
CA GLU A 17 25.56 21.93 -26.78
C GLU A 17 25.89 22.88 -25.62
N GLU A 18 25.17 23.99 -25.44
CA GLU A 18 25.34 24.89 -24.29
C GLU A 18 24.95 24.21 -22.96
N ASN A 19 23.91 23.36 -22.97
CA ASN A 19 23.50 22.60 -21.79
C ASN A 19 24.46 21.44 -21.48
N LEU A 20 25.04 20.78 -22.49
CA LEU A 20 26.09 19.77 -22.31
C LEU A 20 27.43 20.36 -21.86
N GLN A 21 27.68 21.65 -22.03
CA GLN A 21 28.88 22.32 -21.51
C GLN A 21 28.70 22.85 -20.08
N ARG A 22 27.47 23.21 -19.66
CA ARG A 22 27.16 23.58 -18.26
C ARG A 22 27.18 22.40 -17.29
N VAL A 23 26.87 21.19 -17.74
CA VAL A 23 27.00 19.96 -16.91
C VAL A 23 28.46 19.50 -16.76
N ARG A 24 29.39 20.01 -17.60
CA ARG A 24 30.78 19.56 -17.61
C ARG A 24 31.73 20.28 -16.64
N LYS A 25 31.29 21.28 -15.88
CA LYS A 25 32.14 21.97 -14.88
C LYS A 25 31.42 22.15 -13.54
N GLY A 26 31.32 21.05 -12.80
CA GLY A 26 30.91 21.05 -11.39
C GLY A 26 30.03 19.85 -11.08
N ASP A 27 30.52 18.97 -10.20
CA ASP A 27 29.73 17.90 -9.54
C ASP A 27 29.46 16.58 -10.27
N VAL A 28 30.37 16.15 -11.16
CA VAL A 28 30.44 14.74 -11.59
C VAL A 28 30.57 13.79 -10.39
N LYS A 29 31.30 14.18 -9.34
CA LYS A 29 31.46 13.35 -8.11
C LYS A 29 30.16 13.19 -7.31
N ALA A 30 29.33 14.24 -7.21
CA ALA A 30 28.07 14.16 -6.47
C ALA A 30 26.98 13.42 -7.24
N SER A 31 26.99 13.51 -8.58
CA SER A 31 26.11 12.72 -9.45
C SER A 31 26.47 11.23 -9.42
N VAL A 32 27.77 10.90 -9.48
CA VAL A 32 28.25 9.51 -9.36
C VAL A 32 27.93 8.90 -8.00
N HIS A 33 28.12 9.64 -6.91
CA HIS A 33 27.75 9.15 -5.57
C HIS A 33 26.24 8.92 -5.38
N ARG A 34 25.40 9.78 -5.98
CA ARG A 34 23.94 9.62 -5.92
C ARG A 34 23.49 8.40 -6.73
N MET A 35 24.07 8.19 -7.91
CA MET A 35 23.85 6.98 -8.72
C MET A 35 24.35 5.71 -8.03
N GLU A 36 25.45 5.75 -7.28
CA GLU A 36 25.94 4.61 -6.49
C GLU A 36 25.02 4.29 -5.32
N ILE A 37 24.51 5.30 -4.60
CA ILE A 37 23.54 5.12 -3.52
C ILE A 37 22.23 4.53 -4.05
N ASP A 38 21.74 5.02 -5.19
CA ASP A 38 20.52 4.50 -5.81
C ASP A 38 20.71 3.09 -6.37
N ARG A 39 21.90 2.75 -6.90
CA ARG A 39 22.26 1.37 -7.26
C ARG A 39 22.32 0.47 -6.03
N ILE A 40 22.89 0.92 -4.92
CA ILE A 40 22.96 0.16 -3.67
C ILE A 40 21.56 -0.04 -3.08
N ARG A 41 20.70 1.00 -3.08
CA ARG A 41 19.29 0.89 -2.69
C ARG A 41 18.53 -0.08 -3.58
N PHE A 42 18.71 0.00 -4.90
CA PHE A 42 18.06 -0.90 -5.85
C PHE A 42 18.49 -2.35 -5.64
N VAL A 43 19.80 -2.60 -5.49
CA VAL A 43 20.34 -3.95 -5.25
C VAL A 43 19.91 -4.50 -3.89
N LEU A 44 19.96 -3.71 -2.82
CA LEU A 44 19.49 -4.12 -1.49
C LEU A 44 17.98 -4.33 -1.46
N SER A 45 17.20 -3.47 -2.13
CA SER A 45 15.76 -3.60 -2.21
C SER A 45 15.34 -4.82 -3.03
N SER A 46 16.02 -5.08 -4.15
CA SER A 46 15.80 -6.28 -4.98
C SER A 46 16.26 -7.55 -4.28
N TYR A 47 17.38 -7.51 -3.54
CA TYR A 47 17.87 -8.63 -2.74
C TYR A 47 16.96 -8.93 -1.54
N LEU A 48 16.50 -7.90 -0.83
CA LEU A 48 15.53 -8.04 0.26
C LEU A 48 14.17 -8.51 -0.29
N ARG A 49 13.69 -7.98 -1.41
CA ARG A 49 12.47 -8.47 -2.09
C ARG A 49 12.60 -9.93 -2.49
N SER A 50 13.69 -10.33 -3.13
CA SER A 50 13.90 -11.72 -3.56
C SER A 50 14.04 -12.67 -2.36
N ARG A 51 14.67 -12.22 -1.27
CA ARG A 51 14.80 -12.99 -0.02
C ARG A 51 13.48 -13.08 0.76
N LEU A 52 12.67 -12.03 0.75
CA LEU A 52 11.30 -12.00 1.28
C LEU A 52 10.34 -12.85 0.43
N GLN A 53 10.45 -12.81 -0.90
CA GLN A 53 9.62 -13.60 -1.84
C GLN A 53 9.85 -15.10 -1.66
N LYS A 54 11.11 -15.54 -1.52
CA LYS A 54 11.45 -16.95 -1.24
C LYS A 54 10.95 -17.40 0.14
N GLN A 55 11.05 -16.55 1.16
CA GLN A 55 10.43 -16.78 2.47
C GLN A 55 8.90 -16.83 2.39
N TYR A 56 8.30 -16.05 1.49
CA TYR A 56 6.86 -16.00 1.26
C TYR A 56 6.37 -17.29 0.59
N GLU A 57 7.06 -17.79 -0.43
CA GLU A 57 6.70 -19.05 -1.12
C GLU A 57 6.80 -20.28 -0.19
N GLU A 58 7.82 -20.33 0.67
CA GLU A 58 7.93 -21.36 1.71
C GLU A 58 6.84 -21.22 2.78
N ARG A 59 6.51 -19.99 3.21
CA ARG A 59 5.42 -19.72 4.16
C ARG A 59 4.05 -20.01 3.56
N THR A 60 3.82 -19.76 2.27
CA THR A 60 2.58 -20.08 1.57
C THR A 60 2.37 -21.59 1.50
N ARG A 61 3.42 -22.38 1.27
CA ARG A 61 3.34 -23.86 1.35
C ARG A 61 3.03 -24.36 2.75
N ILE A 62 3.65 -23.78 3.77
CA ILE A 62 3.36 -24.10 5.17
C ILE A 62 1.93 -23.68 5.55
N TYR A 63 1.46 -22.53 5.06
CA TYR A 63 0.10 -22.04 5.25
C TYR A 63 -0.95 -22.97 4.65
N TYR A 64 -0.76 -23.48 3.43
CA TYR A 64 -1.70 -24.45 2.85
C TYR A 64 -1.75 -25.78 3.61
N ILE A 65 -0.61 -26.23 4.15
CA ILE A 65 -0.55 -27.41 5.02
C ILE A 65 -1.28 -27.14 6.35
N LEU A 66 -1.13 -25.95 6.93
CA LEU A 66 -1.79 -25.57 8.18
C LEU A 66 -3.27 -25.28 8.04
N LEU A 67 -3.69 -24.70 6.91
CA LEU A 67 -5.10 -24.47 6.58
C LEU A 67 -5.83 -25.81 6.42
N ALA A 68 -5.20 -26.78 5.76
CA ALA A 68 -5.72 -28.14 5.65
C ALA A 68 -5.86 -28.82 7.02
N ILE A 69 -4.88 -28.63 7.92
CA ILE A 69 -4.94 -29.15 9.29
C ILE A 69 -6.01 -28.44 10.13
N SER A 70 -6.16 -27.13 9.98
CA SER A 70 -7.16 -26.33 10.70
C SER A 70 -8.60 -26.64 10.24
N GLN A 71 -8.80 -26.96 8.96
CA GLN A 71 -10.09 -27.42 8.43
C GLN A 71 -10.49 -28.77 9.03
N THR A 72 -9.55 -29.72 9.12
CA THR A 72 -9.81 -30.99 9.83
C THR A 72 -10.13 -30.81 11.32
N MET A 73 -9.63 -29.75 11.97
CA MET A 73 -9.95 -29.47 13.38
C MET A 73 -11.28 -28.71 13.57
N SER A 74 -11.73 -27.96 12.56
CA SER A 74 -13.02 -27.26 12.58
C SER A 74 -14.19 -28.23 12.50
N ASP A 75 -14.03 -29.34 11.78
CA ASP A 75 -15.05 -30.40 11.67
C ASP A 75 -15.28 -31.14 13.00
N GLU A 76 -14.27 -31.22 13.87
CA GLU A 76 -14.40 -31.82 15.21
C GLU A 76 -15.01 -30.87 16.26
N LEU A 77 -14.94 -29.56 16.03
CA LEU A 77 -15.51 -28.53 16.94
C LEU A 77 -16.99 -28.23 16.65
N SER A 78 -17.48 -28.55 15.44
CA SER A 78 -18.89 -28.41 15.06
C SER A 78 -19.83 -29.36 15.82
N GLU A 79 -19.32 -30.43 16.44
CA GLU A 79 -20.14 -31.33 17.26
C GLU A 79 -20.35 -30.81 18.70
N ALA A 80 -19.72 -29.70 19.10
CA ALA A 80 -19.75 -29.19 20.47
C ALA A 80 -20.53 -27.88 20.67
N SER A 81 -21.07 -27.27 19.60
CA SER A 81 -21.71 -25.94 19.64
C SER A 81 -23.18 -25.96 19.21
N ASP A 82 -23.94 -26.96 19.63
CA ASP A 82 -25.39 -26.88 19.62
C ASP A 82 -25.81 -26.55 21.05
N LEU A 83 -25.89 -25.26 21.41
CA LEU A 83 -26.70 -24.71 22.51
C LEU A 83 -26.55 -23.18 22.58
N SER A 84 -27.70 -22.51 22.45
CA SER A 84 -28.02 -21.07 22.71
C SER A 84 -27.61 -20.02 21.66
N ALA A 85 -28.50 -19.86 20.68
CA ALA A 85 -28.75 -18.59 20.01
C ALA A 85 -29.77 -17.79 20.85
N ASP A 86 -29.37 -16.64 21.40
CA ASP A 86 -30.19 -15.42 21.62
C ASP A 86 -29.39 -14.40 22.46
N ASP A 87 -28.64 -13.49 21.82
CA ASP A 87 -28.55 -12.07 22.23
C ASP A 87 -27.94 -11.23 21.09
N ASN A 88 -28.70 -10.26 20.60
CA ASN A 88 -28.43 -9.50 19.38
C ASN A 88 -27.61 -8.22 19.71
N GLN A 89 -26.42 -8.41 20.28
CA GLN A 89 -25.34 -7.42 20.22
C GLN A 89 -24.37 -7.90 19.15
N ASP A 90 -24.06 -7.06 18.15
CA ASP A 90 -23.03 -7.33 17.12
C ASP A 90 -21.64 -7.47 17.77
N VAL A 91 -21.40 -8.58 18.46
CA VAL A 91 -20.10 -8.97 18.98
C VAL A 91 -19.36 -9.58 17.81
N MET A 92 -18.54 -8.77 17.15
CA MET A 92 -17.65 -9.24 16.09
C MET A 92 -16.81 -10.40 16.62
N THR A 93 -16.90 -11.55 15.95
CA THR A 93 -16.15 -12.73 16.39
C THR A 93 -14.67 -12.56 16.08
N PRO A 94 -13.75 -13.21 16.82
CA PRO A 94 -12.32 -13.16 16.49
C PRO A 94 -12.00 -13.62 15.07
N ALA A 95 -12.75 -14.58 14.53
CA ALA A 95 -12.57 -15.05 13.15
C ALA A 95 -12.95 -13.98 12.12
N GLU A 96 -14.06 -13.28 12.32
CA GLU A 96 -14.48 -12.15 11.48
C GLU A 96 -13.48 -10.99 11.54
N LEU A 97 -12.93 -10.72 12.73
CA LEU A 97 -11.90 -9.70 12.91
C LEU A 97 -10.65 -9.99 12.07
N ILE A 98 -10.18 -11.24 12.06
CA ILE A 98 -9.03 -11.64 11.23
C ILE A 98 -9.38 -11.57 9.74
N ALA A 99 -10.57 -11.97 9.33
CA ALA A 99 -11.01 -11.87 7.94
C ALA A 99 -11.03 -10.39 7.46
N LYS A 100 -11.53 -9.47 8.29
CA LYS A 100 -11.50 -8.03 7.98
C LYS A 100 -10.08 -7.46 7.93
N LEU A 101 -9.18 -7.94 8.80
CA LEU A 101 -7.75 -7.56 8.73
C LEU A 101 -7.12 -8.04 7.42
N GLU A 102 -7.36 -9.29 7.02
CA GLU A 102 -6.84 -9.84 5.77
C GLU A 102 -7.39 -9.09 4.55
N GLU A 103 -8.66 -8.71 4.57
CA GLU A 103 -9.27 -7.88 3.54
C GLU A 103 -8.64 -6.49 3.45
N ALA A 104 -8.51 -5.79 4.59
CA ALA A 104 -7.83 -4.50 4.64
C ALA A 104 -6.38 -4.60 4.16
N TRP A 105 -5.70 -5.69 4.52
CA TRP A 105 -4.32 -5.95 4.08
C TRP A 105 -4.19 -6.14 2.57
N LEU A 106 -5.06 -6.94 1.95
CA LEU A 106 -5.03 -7.15 0.50
C LEU A 106 -5.38 -5.87 -0.25
N ASN A 107 -6.45 -5.18 0.17
CA ASN A 107 -6.85 -3.91 -0.43
C ASN A 107 -5.71 -2.88 -0.34
N GLU A 108 -5.07 -2.75 0.82
CA GLU A 108 -3.93 -1.85 1.01
C GLU A 108 -2.71 -2.27 0.19
N LYS A 109 -2.50 -3.56 -0.06
CA LYS A 109 -1.35 -4.04 -0.84
C LYS A 109 -1.48 -3.70 -2.33
N PHE A 110 -2.69 -3.75 -2.86
CA PHE A 110 -2.93 -3.62 -4.30
C PHE A 110 -3.48 -2.25 -4.71
N SER A 111 -3.98 -1.43 -3.79
CA SER A 111 -4.39 -0.07 -4.11
C SER A 111 -3.18 0.85 -4.38
N PRO A 112 -3.26 1.75 -5.39
CA PRO A 112 -2.20 2.69 -5.70
C PRO A 112 -2.11 3.86 -4.72
N GLU A 113 -3.19 4.17 -3.99
CA GLU A 113 -3.27 5.21 -2.98
C GLU A 113 -3.36 4.63 -1.55
N LEU A 114 -3.16 5.48 -0.55
CA LEU A 114 -3.37 5.11 0.86
C LEU A 114 -4.88 5.02 1.15
N LEU A 115 -5.32 3.89 1.68
CA LEU A 115 -6.73 3.69 2.05
C LEU A 115 -7.04 4.25 3.45
N GLU A 116 -8.33 4.30 3.77
CA GLU A 116 -8.82 4.67 5.09
C GLU A 116 -8.17 3.82 6.19
N ASN A 117 -7.79 4.48 7.30
CA ASN A 117 -7.20 3.76 8.42
C ASN A 117 -8.25 2.94 9.16
N LYS A 118 -8.02 1.63 9.30
CA LYS A 118 -8.84 0.73 10.11
C LYS A 118 -8.28 0.58 11.53
N SER A 119 -8.21 1.67 12.30
CA SER A 119 -7.64 1.68 13.67
C SER A 119 -8.33 0.71 14.62
N GLU A 120 -9.66 0.64 14.57
CA GLU A 120 -10.45 -0.26 15.43
C GLU A 120 -10.04 -1.73 15.23
N ILE A 121 -9.89 -2.15 13.97
CA ILE A 121 -9.45 -3.51 13.63
C ILE A 121 -8.02 -3.76 14.15
N VAL A 122 -7.12 -2.80 13.96
CA VAL A 122 -5.72 -2.90 14.40
C VAL A 122 -5.64 -3.02 15.92
N GLU A 123 -6.37 -2.19 16.66
CA GLU A 123 -6.42 -2.19 18.12
C GLU A 123 -6.97 -3.52 18.66
N CYS A 124 -8.14 -3.96 18.16
CA CYS A 124 -8.71 -5.23 18.56
C CYS A 124 -7.77 -6.42 18.27
N VAL A 125 -7.11 -6.46 17.10
CA VAL A 125 -6.16 -7.55 16.79
C VAL A 125 -4.95 -7.52 17.72
N MET A 126 -4.41 -6.35 18.05
CA MET A 126 -3.29 -6.22 18.99
C MET A 126 -3.68 -6.72 20.40
N GLU A 127 -4.87 -6.39 20.86
CA GLU A 127 -5.40 -6.88 22.15
C GLU A 127 -5.57 -8.40 22.15
N GLN A 128 -6.18 -8.96 21.10
CA GLN A 128 -6.35 -10.41 20.97
C GLN A 128 -5.00 -11.14 20.93
N LEU A 129 -4.03 -10.62 20.18
CA LEU A 129 -2.67 -11.18 20.15
C LEU A 129 -2.02 -11.16 21.54
N THR A 130 -2.12 -10.04 22.27
CA THR A 130 -1.55 -9.90 23.61
C THR A 130 -2.18 -10.89 24.58
N HIS A 131 -3.50 -11.00 24.58
CA HIS A 131 -4.24 -11.94 25.42
C HIS A 131 -3.87 -13.41 25.11
N MET A 132 -3.75 -13.77 23.83
CA MET A 132 -3.33 -15.11 23.42
C MET A 132 -1.89 -15.41 23.87
N GLU A 133 -0.98 -14.44 23.82
CA GLU A 133 0.40 -14.61 24.28
C GLU A 133 0.49 -14.80 25.80
N GLU A 134 -0.22 -14.00 26.58
CA GLU A 134 -0.27 -14.13 28.04
C GLU A 134 -0.82 -15.50 28.47
N ASN A 135 -1.85 -15.99 27.78
CA ASN A 135 -2.41 -17.31 28.03
C ASN A 135 -1.40 -18.41 27.70
N LEU A 136 -0.65 -18.31 26.60
CA LEU A 136 0.37 -19.28 26.22
C LEU A 136 1.55 -19.35 27.19
N GLN A 137 1.89 -18.25 27.87
CA GLN A 137 2.95 -18.26 28.90
C GLN A 137 2.59 -19.17 30.09
N ARG A 138 1.29 -19.40 30.32
CA ARG A 138 0.77 -20.23 31.42
C ARG A 138 0.66 -21.72 31.04
N VAL A 139 0.80 -22.07 29.76
CA VAL A 139 0.65 -23.45 29.26
C VAL A 139 1.93 -24.27 29.46
N ARG A 140 1.77 -25.56 29.78
CA ARG A 140 2.90 -26.49 29.98
C ARG A 140 3.67 -26.70 28.67
N LYS A 141 5.00 -26.75 28.77
CA LYS A 141 5.88 -27.05 27.62
C LYS A 141 5.60 -28.46 27.09
N GLY A 142 5.41 -28.59 25.77
CA GLY A 142 5.17 -29.86 25.08
C GLY A 142 3.72 -30.13 24.67
N ASP A 143 2.79 -29.22 24.95
CA ASP A 143 1.42 -29.30 24.45
C ASP A 143 1.34 -28.91 22.96
N VAL A 144 0.81 -29.82 22.13
CA VAL A 144 0.60 -29.59 20.69
C VAL A 144 -0.37 -28.42 20.48
N LYS A 145 -1.38 -28.25 21.34
CA LYS A 145 -2.32 -27.14 21.28
C LYS A 145 -1.63 -25.79 21.46
N ALA A 146 -0.65 -25.71 22.37
CA ALA A 146 0.15 -24.51 22.56
C ALA A 146 1.01 -24.19 21.33
N SER A 147 1.53 -25.23 20.64
CA SER A 147 2.28 -25.05 19.40
C SER A 147 1.39 -24.48 18.29
N VAL A 148 0.17 -25.00 18.12
CA VAL A 148 -0.78 -24.52 17.10
C VAL A 148 -1.15 -23.04 17.35
N HIS A 149 -1.51 -22.68 18.58
CA HIS A 149 -1.81 -21.28 18.91
C HIS A 149 -0.62 -20.35 18.68
N ARG A 150 0.60 -20.79 18.95
CA ARG A 150 1.81 -19.99 18.69
C ARG A 150 2.03 -19.74 17.20
N MET A 151 1.79 -20.77 16.38
CA MET A 151 1.85 -20.64 14.92
C MET A 151 0.78 -19.66 14.38
N GLU A 152 -0.40 -19.67 14.98
CA GLU A 152 -1.48 -18.76 14.61
C GLU A 152 -1.17 -17.30 14.95
N ILE A 153 -0.63 -17.05 16.15
CA ILE A 153 -0.16 -15.74 16.56
C ILE A 153 0.90 -15.23 15.57
N ASP A 154 1.85 -16.08 15.18
CA ASP A 154 2.89 -15.69 14.21
C ASP A 154 2.30 -15.38 12.82
N ARG A 155 1.24 -16.06 12.40
CA ARG A 155 0.52 -15.77 11.15
C ARG A 155 -0.18 -14.41 11.22
N ILE A 156 -0.99 -14.19 12.25
CA ILE A 156 -1.76 -12.95 12.42
C ILE A 156 -0.81 -11.75 12.57
N ARG A 157 0.25 -11.90 13.39
CA ARG A 157 1.29 -10.87 13.54
C ARG A 157 1.95 -10.52 12.22
N PHE A 158 2.21 -11.51 11.38
CA PHE A 158 2.77 -11.28 10.06
C PHE A 158 1.84 -10.45 9.18
N VAL A 159 0.55 -10.79 9.11
CA VAL A 159 -0.46 -10.05 8.35
C VAL A 159 -0.54 -8.61 8.85
N LEU A 160 -0.73 -8.42 10.17
CA LEU A 160 -0.80 -7.09 10.79
C LEU A 160 0.46 -6.26 10.50
N SER A 161 1.65 -6.85 10.71
CA SER A 161 2.92 -6.17 10.45
C SER A 161 3.09 -5.86 8.96
N SER A 162 2.59 -6.70 8.06
CA SER A 162 2.65 -6.44 6.62
C SER A 162 1.71 -5.32 6.22
N TYR A 163 0.50 -5.26 6.77
CA TYR A 163 -0.46 -4.19 6.56
C TYR A 163 0.12 -2.84 6.99
N LEU A 164 0.60 -2.73 8.23
CA LEU A 164 1.20 -1.49 8.75
C LEU A 164 2.44 -1.05 7.94
N ARG A 165 3.29 -2.00 7.53
CA ARG A 165 4.44 -1.69 6.66
C ARG A 165 4.03 -1.20 5.28
N SER A 166 3.00 -1.79 4.66
CA SER A 166 2.49 -1.33 3.36
C SER A 166 1.98 0.11 3.45
N ARG A 167 1.26 0.44 4.53
CA ARG A 167 0.77 1.81 4.78
C ARG A 167 1.90 2.80 4.94
N LEU A 168 2.89 2.49 5.79
CA LEU A 168 4.06 3.36 5.99
C LEU A 168 4.83 3.59 4.68
N GLN A 169 4.99 2.56 3.83
CA GLN A 169 5.63 2.73 2.53
C GLN A 169 4.87 3.70 1.61
N LYS A 170 3.54 3.67 1.62
CA LYS A 170 2.72 4.62 0.85
C LYS A 170 2.81 6.02 1.43
N ILE A 171 2.83 6.15 2.75
CA ILE A 171 3.04 7.43 3.44
C ILE A 171 4.40 8.01 3.03
N GLU A 172 5.49 7.25 3.12
CA GLU A 172 6.83 7.72 2.69
C GLU A 172 6.89 8.10 1.22
N LYS A 173 6.12 7.43 0.35
CA LYS A 173 6.12 7.69 -1.09
C LYS A 173 5.32 8.94 -1.47
N HIS A 174 4.23 9.23 -0.75
CA HIS A 174 3.26 10.26 -1.13
C HIS A 174 2.98 11.27 0.01
N PHE A 175 3.92 11.44 0.95
CA PHE A 175 3.73 12.22 2.18
C PHE A 175 3.17 13.65 1.99
N PRO A 176 3.58 14.48 1.00
CA PRO A 176 3.04 15.83 0.88
C PRO A 176 1.57 15.80 0.49
N HIS A 177 1.23 14.92 -0.45
CA HIS A 177 -0.12 14.72 -0.97
C HIS A 177 -1.08 14.19 0.08
N ILE A 178 -0.61 13.24 0.89
CA ILE A 178 -1.41 12.67 1.98
C ILE A 178 -1.68 13.73 3.06
N LEU A 179 -0.66 14.50 3.46
CA LEU A 179 -0.82 15.58 4.44
C LEU A 179 -1.74 16.69 3.94
N GLU A 180 -1.69 17.01 2.65
CA GLU A 180 -2.56 18.02 2.06
C GLU A 180 -4.01 17.53 1.97
N LYS A 181 -4.22 16.26 1.55
CA LYS A 181 -5.53 15.60 1.57
C LYS A 181 -6.14 15.63 2.98
N ASP A 182 -5.35 15.30 4.01
CA ASP A 182 -5.80 15.28 5.40
C ASP A 182 -6.18 16.67 5.93
N LYS A 183 -5.46 17.73 5.53
CA LYS A 183 -5.82 19.12 5.88
C LYS A 183 -7.10 19.59 5.19
N SER A 184 -7.33 19.17 3.95
CA SER A 184 -8.49 19.55 3.14
C SER A 184 -9.78 18.79 3.51
N ARG A 185 -9.68 17.82 4.44
CA ARG A 185 -10.77 16.98 4.91
C ARG A 185 -11.85 17.80 5.62
N ALA A 186 -13.12 17.50 5.38
CA ALA A 186 -14.22 18.12 6.12
C ALA A 186 -14.30 17.58 7.56
N GLU A 187 -14.79 18.39 8.49
CA GLU A 187 -15.05 17.95 9.86
C GLU A 187 -16.14 16.87 9.87
N GLY A 188 -15.75 15.60 10.03
CA GLY A 188 -16.66 14.46 10.06
C GLY A 188 -16.29 13.31 9.12
N ASP A 189 -15.44 13.55 8.12
CA ASP A 189 -14.98 12.50 7.23
C ASP A 189 -13.99 11.55 7.93
N PRO A 190 -13.96 10.25 7.58
CA PRO A 190 -13.02 9.29 8.13
C PRO A 190 -11.56 9.70 7.87
N SER A 191 -10.71 9.54 8.89
CA SER A 191 -9.29 9.85 8.77
C SER A 191 -8.57 8.76 7.96
N PHE A 192 -7.78 9.17 6.96
CA PHE A 192 -6.89 8.25 6.24
C PHE A 192 -5.69 7.81 7.08
N LEU A 193 -5.35 8.57 8.12
CA LEU A 193 -4.18 8.35 8.95
C LEU A 193 -4.56 8.07 10.41
N SER A 194 -3.83 7.17 11.04
CA SER A 194 -3.81 7.09 12.50
C SER A 194 -3.11 8.32 13.10
N PRO A 195 -3.33 8.66 14.38
CA PRO A 195 -2.59 9.74 15.05
C PRO A 195 -1.07 9.55 14.99
N GLN A 196 -0.61 8.29 15.09
CA GLN A 196 0.81 7.93 15.01
C GLN A 196 1.34 8.06 13.58
N GLU A 197 0.58 7.63 12.59
CA GLU A 197 0.93 7.77 11.16
C GLU A 197 1.00 9.24 10.75
N PHE A 198 0.09 10.08 11.25
CA PHE A 198 0.11 11.52 11.02
C PHE A 198 1.31 12.21 11.64
N ALA A 199 1.66 11.85 12.88
CA ALA A 199 2.87 12.34 13.53
C ALA A 199 4.13 11.94 12.72
N PHE A 200 4.20 10.68 12.29
CA PHE A 200 5.28 10.19 11.44
C PHE A 200 5.38 10.95 10.11
N ALA A 201 4.27 11.16 9.40
CA ALA A 201 4.25 11.89 8.13
C ALA A 201 4.75 13.34 8.28
N LYS A 202 4.34 14.02 9.36
CA LYS A 202 4.81 15.38 9.67
C LYS A 202 6.30 15.42 9.98
N GLU A 203 6.79 14.49 10.79
CA GLU A 203 8.21 14.39 11.11
C GLU A 203 9.04 14.09 9.86
N TYR A 204 8.55 13.18 9.01
CA TYR A 204 9.20 12.81 7.76
C TYR A 204 9.33 14.00 6.80
N LEU A 205 8.27 14.80 6.63
CA LEU A 205 8.29 16.03 5.84
C LEU A 205 9.34 17.01 6.38
N ALA A 206 9.28 17.33 7.68
CA ALA A 206 10.20 18.28 8.30
C ALA A 206 11.67 17.83 8.22
N ASN A 207 11.93 16.53 8.42
CA ASN A 207 13.26 15.96 8.28
C ASN A 207 13.77 16.04 6.84
N THR A 208 12.92 15.73 5.86
CA THR A 208 13.26 15.80 4.43
C THR A 208 13.62 17.22 4.01
N GLU A 209 12.81 18.21 4.42
CA GLU A 209 13.07 19.63 4.16
C GLU A 209 14.40 20.08 4.81
N THR A 210 14.61 19.72 6.06
CA THR A 210 15.83 20.06 6.81
C THR A 210 17.06 19.47 6.13
N TYR A 211 16.99 18.19 5.74
CA TYR A 211 18.08 17.49 5.05
C TYR A 211 18.40 18.14 3.70
N LEU A 212 17.39 18.37 2.85
CA LEU A 212 17.58 18.98 1.54
C LEU A 212 18.16 20.39 1.65
N LYS A 213 17.70 21.17 2.65
CA LYS A 213 18.23 22.50 2.93
C LYS A 213 19.69 22.46 3.36
N ALA A 214 20.04 21.54 4.26
CA ALA A 214 21.40 21.41 4.78
C ALA A 214 22.39 20.93 3.71
N VAL A 215 21.98 20.00 2.84
CA VAL A 215 22.88 19.38 1.86
C VAL A 215 23.03 20.22 0.59
N ALA A 216 21.92 20.77 0.06
CA ALA A 216 21.92 21.38 -1.27
C ALA A 216 21.32 22.78 -1.30
N LEU A 217 20.10 23.00 -0.76
CA LEU A 217 19.34 24.22 -1.05
C LEU A 217 20.00 25.48 -0.50
N ARG A 218 20.69 25.42 0.64
CA ARG A 218 21.45 26.57 1.19
C ARG A 218 22.59 27.05 0.28
N HIS A 219 23.05 26.19 -0.63
CA HIS A 219 24.13 26.48 -1.57
C HIS A 219 23.61 26.94 -2.94
N MET A 220 22.29 26.88 -3.17
CA MET A 220 21.68 27.36 -4.40
C MET A 220 21.51 28.89 -4.39
N PRO A 221 21.38 29.53 -5.58
CA PRO A 221 20.99 30.93 -5.68
C PRO A 221 19.70 31.22 -4.89
N PRO A 222 19.51 32.44 -4.35
CA PRO A 222 18.41 32.78 -3.44
C PRO A 222 17.02 32.44 -3.97
N ASN A 223 16.82 32.51 -5.29
CA ASN A 223 15.54 32.24 -5.93
C ASN A 223 15.22 30.73 -6.08
N LEU A 224 16.16 29.83 -5.75
CA LEU A 224 16.06 28.38 -5.91
C LEU A 224 16.29 27.61 -4.60
N GLN A 225 16.30 28.31 -3.46
CA GLN A 225 16.53 27.67 -2.16
C GLN A 225 15.28 27.01 -1.56
N THR A 226 14.13 27.17 -2.20
CA THR A 226 12.85 26.57 -1.79
C THR A 226 12.45 25.47 -2.77
N VAL A 227 11.90 24.38 -2.24
CA VAL A 227 11.35 23.27 -3.04
C VAL A 227 9.90 23.09 -2.65
N ASP A 228 9.03 23.11 -3.65
CA ASP A 228 7.63 22.76 -3.50
C ASP A 228 7.50 21.23 -3.48
N MET A 229 7.31 20.66 -2.29
CA MET A 229 7.25 19.20 -2.11
C MET A 229 6.05 18.57 -2.82
N LEU A 230 4.94 19.29 -2.99
CA LEU A 230 3.77 18.78 -3.72
C LEU A 230 4.09 18.54 -5.19
N LYS A 231 4.91 19.40 -5.80
CA LYS A 231 5.34 19.23 -7.20
C LYS A 231 6.52 18.27 -7.34
N ALA A 232 7.39 18.22 -6.34
CA ALA A 232 8.59 17.37 -6.38
C ALA A 232 8.28 15.89 -6.14
N VAL A 233 7.27 15.58 -5.34
CA VAL A 233 6.86 14.21 -5.02
C VAL A 233 5.73 13.78 -5.96
N PRO A 234 5.82 12.59 -6.59
CA PRO A 234 4.74 12.09 -7.45
C PRO A 234 3.44 11.83 -6.69
N GLU A 235 2.30 12.10 -7.33
CA GLU A 235 0.98 11.72 -6.83
C GLU A 235 0.70 10.21 -6.99
N PRO A 236 -0.22 9.63 -6.19
CA PRO A 236 -0.73 8.28 -6.44
C PRO A 236 -1.39 8.17 -7.82
N CYS A 237 -0.99 7.18 -8.61
CA CYS A 237 -1.56 6.97 -9.95
C CYS A 237 -2.86 6.16 -9.87
N LEU A 238 -4.00 6.86 -9.85
CA LEU A 238 -5.33 6.24 -9.76
C LEU A 238 -5.74 5.46 -11.02
N ASP A 239 -5.11 5.73 -12.17
CA ASP A 239 -5.35 5.01 -13.42
C ASP A 239 -4.62 3.66 -13.51
N SER A 240 -3.95 3.25 -12.42
CA SER A 240 -3.31 1.94 -12.33
C SER A 240 -4.36 0.82 -12.41
N PHE A 241 -4.07 -0.23 -13.18
CA PHE A 241 -4.93 -1.41 -13.29
C PHE A 241 -4.78 -2.31 -12.07
N VAL A 242 -5.91 -2.77 -11.55
CA VAL A 242 -5.98 -3.68 -10.40
C VAL A 242 -6.92 -4.85 -10.70
N PHE A 243 -6.56 -6.02 -10.18
CA PHE A 243 -7.47 -7.16 -10.16
C PHE A 243 -8.40 -7.02 -8.96
N LEU A 244 -9.67 -7.30 -9.18
CA LEU A 244 -10.69 -7.25 -8.14
C LEU A 244 -11.61 -8.46 -8.22
N ARG A 245 -12.15 -8.83 -7.07
CA ARG A 245 -13.24 -9.77 -6.89
C ARG A 245 -14.44 -9.03 -6.33
N VAL A 246 -15.59 -9.23 -6.94
CA VAL A 246 -16.85 -8.61 -6.55
C VAL A 246 -17.44 -9.38 -5.36
N LYS A 247 -17.75 -8.68 -4.27
CA LYS A 247 -18.41 -9.24 -3.09
C LYS A 247 -19.91 -8.96 -3.07
N GLU A 248 -20.31 -7.83 -3.65
CA GLU A 248 -21.71 -7.42 -3.77
C GLU A 248 -21.97 -7.00 -5.22
N ARG A 249 -23.13 -7.40 -5.77
CA ARG A 249 -23.53 -7.02 -7.13
C ARG A 249 -23.56 -5.49 -7.26
N GLN A 250 -22.89 -4.97 -8.28
CA GLN A 250 -22.90 -3.54 -8.62
C GLN A 250 -23.26 -3.34 -10.09
N GLU A 251 -24.17 -2.42 -10.37
CA GLU A 251 -24.68 -2.18 -11.72
C GLU A 251 -24.21 -0.83 -12.25
N ASN A 252 -24.16 -0.70 -13.58
CA ASN A 252 -23.88 0.55 -14.28
C ASN A 252 -22.52 1.18 -13.94
N ILE A 253 -21.47 0.37 -13.78
CA ILE A 253 -20.11 0.90 -13.57
C ILE A 253 -19.59 1.48 -14.89
N LEU A 254 -19.33 2.79 -14.90
CA LEU A 254 -18.84 3.51 -16.07
C LEU A 254 -17.35 3.26 -16.28
N VAL A 255 -16.99 2.62 -17.39
CA VAL A 255 -15.60 2.40 -17.77
C VAL A 255 -15.18 3.49 -18.75
N GLU A 256 -14.26 4.34 -18.29
CA GLU A 256 -13.65 5.36 -19.14
C GLU A 256 -12.75 4.70 -20.20
N PRO A 257 -12.84 5.15 -21.46
CA PRO A 257 -12.05 4.59 -22.55
C PRO A 257 -10.55 4.83 -22.37
N GLU A 258 -9.72 3.93 -22.89
CA GLU A 258 -8.26 4.08 -22.82
C GLU A 258 -7.71 5.08 -23.85
N THR A 259 -8.45 5.26 -24.94
CA THR A 259 -8.09 6.08 -26.10
C THR A 259 -9.34 6.81 -26.59
N ASP A 260 -9.17 7.98 -27.23
CA ASP A 260 -10.27 8.79 -27.76
C ASP A 260 -11.15 8.05 -28.80
N GLU A 261 -10.69 6.89 -29.30
CA GLU A 261 -11.40 6.04 -30.25
C GLU A 261 -12.39 5.07 -29.59
N GLN A 262 -12.22 4.79 -28.29
CA GLN A 262 -13.12 3.92 -27.53
C GLN A 262 -14.25 4.76 -26.92
N ARG A 263 -15.48 4.22 -26.94
CA ARG A 263 -16.61 4.85 -26.26
C ARG A 263 -16.65 4.39 -24.82
N GLU A 264 -17.09 5.27 -23.94
CA GLU A 264 -17.53 4.90 -22.60
C GLU A 264 -18.56 3.76 -22.70
N TYR A 265 -18.36 2.74 -21.89
CA TYR A 265 -19.30 1.63 -21.78
C TYR A 265 -19.57 1.33 -20.31
N VAL A 266 -20.77 0.84 -20.03
CA VAL A 266 -21.17 0.41 -18.69
C VAL A 266 -20.97 -1.09 -18.54
N VAL A 267 -20.50 -1.50 -17.37
CA VAL A 267 -20.32 -2.91 -17.01
C VAL A 267 -21.08 -3.18 -15.72
N ASP A 268 -21.80 -4.30 -15.71
CA ASP A 268 -22.40 -4.84 -14.49
C ASP A 268 -21.45 -5.86 -13.87
N LEU A 269 -21.20 -5.69 -12.57
CA LEU A 269 -20.31 -6.51 -11.77
C LEU A 269 -21.14 -7.51 -10.97
N GLU A 270 -21.08 -8.78 -11.39
CA GLU A 270 -21.78 -9.88 -10.71
C GLU A 270 -21.03 -10.35 -9.46
N GLU A 271 -21.74 -10.74 -8.41
CA GLU A 271 -21.14 -11.29 -7.20
C GLU A 271 -20.26 -12.52 -7.50
N GLY A 272 -19.06 -12.55 -6.92
CA GLY A 272 -18.08 -13.61 -7.11
C GLY A 272 -17.26 -13.51 -8.40
N SER A 273 -17.62 -12.64 -9.34
CA SER A 273 -16.86 -12.43 -10.57
C SER A 273 -15.54 -11.69 -10.34
N GLN A 274 -14.58 -11.89 -11.23
CA GLN A 274 -13.26 -11.24 -11.19
C GLN A 274 -13.04 -10.38 -12.42
N HIS A 275 -12.48 -9.19 -12.21
CA HIS A 275 -12.27 -8.20 -13.26
C HIS A 275 -10.90 -7.54 -13.14
N LEU A 276 -10.41 -7.00 -14.27
CA LEU A 276 -9.24 -6.16 -14.35
C LEU A 276 -9.68 -4.77 -14.83
N MET A 277 -9.59 -3.76 -13.97
CA MET A 277 -10.10 -2.42 -14.26
C MET A 277 -9.15 -1.36 -13.70
N ARG A 278 -9.29 -0.11 -14.18
CA ARG A 278 -8.60 1.04 -13.59
C ARG A 278 -9.10 1.29 -12.18
N TYR A 279 -8.19 1.49 -11.24
CA TYR A 279 -8.53 1.68 -9.84
C TYR A 279 -9.45 2.88 -9.62
N ARG A 280 -9.25 3.98 -10.37
CA ARG A 280 -10.08 5.20 -10.30
C ARG A 280 -11.58 4.93 -10.34
N THR A 281 -12.03 4.06 -11.25
CA THR A 281 -13.44 3.70 -11.43
C THR A 281 -14.01 2.95 -10.24
N ILE A 282 -13.19 2.12 -9.58
CA ILE A 282 -13.62 1.19 -8.54
C ILE A 282 -13.23 1.63 -7.12
N ALA A 283 -12.50 2.75 -6.97
CA ALA A 283 -12.03 3.26 -5.68
C ALA A 283 -13.17 3.45 -4.65
N PRO A 284 -14.35 3.99 -5.02
CA PRO A 284 -15.48 4.07 -4.09
C PRO A 284 -16.02 2.71 -3.67
N LEU A 285 -15.99 1.72 -4.58
CA LEU A 285 -16.45 0.35 -4.31
C LEU A 285 -15.49 -0.40 -3.37
N VAL A 286 -14.19 -0.10 -3.45
CA VAL A 286 -13.19 -0.61 -2.50
C VAL A 286 -13.42 0.01 -1.11
N ALA A 287 -13.75 1.30 -1.06
CA ALA A 287 -14.03 1.99 0.20
C ALA A 287 -15.32 1.47 0.88
N SER A 288 -16.37 1.15 0.12
CA SER A 288 -17.60 0.57 0.65
C SER A 288 -17.48 -0.91 1.03
N GLY A 289 -16.46 -1.61 0.54
CA GLY A 289 -16.30 -3.07 0.74
C GLY A 289 -17.09 -3.94 -0.24
N ALA A 290 -17.71 -3.34 -1.26
CA ALA A 290 -18.44 -4.05 -2.31
C ALA A 290 -17.52 -4.87 -3.23
N VAL A 291 -16.24 -4.45 -3.34
CA VAL A 291 -15.20 -5.19 -4.08
C VAL A 291 -13.94 -5.34 -3.23
N GLN A 292 -13.21 -6.43 -3.46
CA GLN A 292 -11.93 -6.72 -2.83
C GLN A 292 -10.84 -6.83 -3.89
N LEU A 293 -9.69 -6.20 -3.65
CA LEU A 293 -8.54 -6.30 -4.54
C LEU A 293 -7.76 -7.60 -4.29
N ILE A 294 -7.23 -8.19 -5.36
CA ILE A 294 -6.55 -9.51 -5.33
C ILE A 294 -5.23 -9.52 -6.11
#